data_AF-A0A7J9JNG4-F1
#
_entry.id   AF-A0A7J9JNG4-F1
#
_cell.length_a   1.000
_cell.length_b   1.000
_cell.length_c   1.000
_cell.angle_alpha   90.00
_cell.angle_beta   90.00
_cell.angle_gamma   90.00
#
_symmetry.space_group_name_H-M   'P 1'
#
loop_
_entity.id
_entity.type
_entity.pdbx_description
1 polymer ?
#
loop_
_entity_poly.entity_id
_entity_poly.type
_entity_poly.pdbx_seq_one_letter_code
_entity_poly.pdbx_strand_id
1 'polypeptide(L)'
;EFLKNSNVNWLIHDFEPYWLPGVAAPLGINLVLFCLFNATALAFMGPPSALLGEFRKRPEEFTVVPEWIDYPCNVALKHHEIVNHIKCMDDVSDFQRMGQLIQGSQFVTTRACFEFEPDEIKLLIKLYQKPVVPVGLLPPSLPSNEDKRDDKCKETPSG
;
A
#
# COMPACT_ATOMS: atom_id res chain seq x y z
N GLU A 1 -0.40 -10.07 22.88
CA GLU A 1 0.46 -10.15 24.10
C GLU A 1 1.75 -9.36 23.91
N PHE A 2 2.51 -9.60 22.83
CA PHE A 2 3.71 -8.84 22.48
C PHE A 2 3.56 -7.31 22.57
N LEU A 3 2.62 -6.71 21.82
CA LEU A 3 2.45 -5.25 21.80
C LEU A 3 2.12 -4.65 23.17
N LYS A 4 1.38 -5.38 24.01
CA LYS A 4 0.99 -4.93 25.36
C LYS A 4 2.18 -4.91 26.33
N ASN A 5 3.14 -5.80 26.11
CA ASN A 5 4.28 -6.02 27.00
C ASN A 5 5.57 -5.39 26.46
N SER A 6 5.51 -4.75 25.28
CA SER A 6 6.64 -4.10 24.63
C SER A 6 6.62 -2.59 24.87
N ASN A 7 7.78 -1.95 24.92
CA ASN A 7 7.90 -0.47 24.95
C ASN A 7 7.83 0.16 23.55
N VAL A 8 7.11 -0.46 22.62
CA VAL A 8 6.97 0.03 21.24
C VAL A 8 5.96 1.18 21.22
N ASN A 9 6.34 2.29 20.60
CA ASN A 9 5.53 3.49 20.44
C ASN A 9 5.17 3.80 18.98
N TRP A 10 5.88 3.19 18.03
CA TRP A 10 5.68 3.28 16.59
C TRP A 10 5.77 1.89 15.97
N LEU A 11 4.83 1.58 15.08
CA LEU A 11 4.84 0.33 14.33
C LEU A 11 4.68 0.62 12.84
N ILE A 12 5.63 0.12 12.06
CA ILE A 12 5.62 0.19 10.60
C ILE A 12 5.04 -1.14 10.09
N HIS A 13 4.05 -1.07 9.22
CA HIS A 13 3.34 -2.25 8.72
C HIS A 13 2.98 -2.10 7.24
N ASP A 14 2.73 -3.21 6.56
CA ASP A 14 2.17 -3.23 5.21
C ASP A 14 0.63 -3.06 5.24
N PHE A 15 -0.04 -3.35 4.13
CA PHE A 15 -1.50 -3.20 4.02
C PHE A 15 -2.31 -4.42 4.50
N GLU A 16 -1.65 -5.51 4.89
CA GLU A 16 -2.32 -6.77 5.23
C GLU A 16 -3.02 -6.74 6.60
N PRO A 17 -2.41 -6.24 7.71
CA PRO A 17 -2.98 -6.36 9.04
C PRO A 17 -4.04 -5.29 9.31
N TYR A 18 -5.14 -5.29 8.57
CA TYR A 18 -6.22 -4.29 8.67
C TYR A 18 -6.84 -4.13 10.07
N TRP A 19 -6.74 -5.17 10.91
CA TRP A 19 -7.17 -5.16 12.32
C TRP A 19 -6.26 -4.36 13.25
N LEU A 20 -5.04 -4.03 12.79
CA LEU A 20 -3.99 -3.43 13.60
C LEU A 20 -4.36 -2.07 14.22
N PRO A 21 -5.04 -1.13 13.53
CA PRO A 21 -5.50 0.11 14.15
C PRO A 21 -6.37 -0.12 15.39
N GLY A 22 -7.23 -1.14 15.37
CA GLY A 22 -8.09 -1.51 16.49
C GLY A 22 -7.32 -2.03 17.70
N VAL A 23 -6.13 -2.61 17.49
CA VAL A 23 -5.25 -3.11 18.57
C VAL A 23 -4.27 -2.05 19.04
N ALA A 24 -3.73 -1.23 18.14
CA ALA A 24 -2.71 -0.23 18.42
C ALA A 24 -3.28 1.01 19.11
N ALA A 25 -4.46 1.49 18.71
CA ALA A 25 -5.05 2.72 19.25
C ALA A 25 -5.30 2.67 20.77
N PRO A 26 -5.87 1.58 21.36
CA PRO A 26 -6.02 1.48 22.82
C PRO A 26 -4.70 1.43 23.59
N LEU A 27 -3.60 1.06 22.93
CA LEU A 27 -2.26 1.00 23.52
C LEU A 27 -1.46 2.29 23.34
N GLY A 28 -2.02 3.29 22.64
CA GLY A 28 -1.31 4.53 22.31
C GLY A 28 -0.14 4.33 21.35
N ILE A 29 -0.14 3.25 20.56
CA ILE A 29 0.92 2.95 19.58
C ILE A 29 0.57 3.66 18.28
N ASN A 30 1.51 4.47 17.78
CA ASN A 30 1.37 5.10 16.47
C ASN A 30 1.69 4.10 15.35
N LEU A 31 0.97 4.23 14.25
CA LEU A 31 1.06 3.39 13.07
C LEU A 31 1.59 4.17 11.87
N VAL A 32 2.46 3.52 11.11
CA VAL A 32 2.97 3.98 9.83
C VAL A 32 2.68 2.91 8.79
N LEU A 33 1.85 3.27 7.81
CA LEU A 33 1.65 2.41 6.65
C LEU A 33 2.87 2.51 5.74
N PHE A 34 3.52 1.38 5.48
CA PHE A 34 4.57 1.23 4.48
C PHE A 34 4.03 0.47 3.27
N CYS A 35 3.70 1.24 2.24
CA CYS A 35 3.10 0.72 1.03
C CYS A 35 4.15 0.51 -0.07
N LEU A 36 4.25 -0.73 -0.56
CA LEU A 36 5.15 -1.08 -1.66
C LEU A 36 4.65 -0.62 -3.03
N PHE A 37 3.36 -0.27 -3.13
CA PHE A 37 2.82 0.39 -4.31
C PHE A 37 3.40 1.80 -4.45
N ASN A 38 3.59 2.24 -5.69
CA ASN A 38 4.05 3.59 -5.98
C ASN A 38 2.94 4.63 -5.79
N ALA A 39 3.30 5.91 -5.89
CA ALA A 39 2.35 6.98 -5.65
C ALA A 39 1.21 6.98 -6.70
N THR A 40 1.52 6.63 -7.95
CA THR A 40 0.53 6.50 -9.05
C THR A 40 -0.57 5.50 -8.71
N ALA A 41 -0.21 4.30 -8.27
CA ALA A 41 -1.18 3.26 -7.92
C ALA A 41 -2.04 3.67 -6.72
N LEU A 42 -1.43 4.28 -5.69
CA LEU A 42 -2.14 4.79 -4.53
C LEU A 42 -3.11 5.94 -4.90
N ALA A 43 -2.68 6.85 -5.77
CA ALA A 43 -3.50 7.97 -6.24
C ALA A 43 -4.68 7.46 -7.08
N PHE A 44 -4.44 6.45 -7.91
CA PHE A 44 -5.49 5.75 -8.64
C PHE A 44 -6.48 5.04 -7.71
N MET A 45 -6.05 4.48 -6.57
CA MET A 45 -6.93 3.86 -5.57
C MET A 45 -7.79 4.87 -4.80
N GLY A 46 -7.30 6.07 -4.57
CA GLY A 46 -8.09 7.16 -4.00
C GLY A 46 -8.10 7.24 -2.48
N PRO A 47 -8.94 8.13 -1.91
CA PRO A 47 -8.96 8.42 -0.49
C PRO A 47 -9.58 7.27 0.33
N PRO A 48 -9.31 7.20 1.65
CA PRO A 48 -9.92 6.21 2.54
C PRO A 48 -11.45 6.18 2.47
N SER A 49 -12.08 7.34 2.27
CA SER A 49 -13.55 7.44 2.14
C SER A 49 -14.09 6.72 0.91
N ALA A 50 -13.35 6.71 -0.20
CA ALA A 50 -13.72 5.97 -1.40
C ALA A 50 -13.48 4.47 -1.20
N LEU A 51 -12.34 4.11 -0.61
CA LEU A 51 -11.94 2.72 -0.35
C LEU A 51 -12.84 1.98 0.66
N LEU A 52 -13.35 2.71 1.66
CA LEU A 52 -14.26 2.18 2.69
C LEU A 52 -15.73 2.37 2.35
N GLY A 53 -16.02 3.13 1.30
CA GLY A 53 -17.37 3.51 0.90
C GLY A 53 -17.92 2.68 -0.26
N GLU A 54 -18.93 3.25 -0.92
CA GLU A 54 -19.63 2.63 -2.05
C GLU A 54 -19.02 3.00 -3.41
N PHE A 55 -17.82 3.60 -3.43
CA PHE A 55 -17.22 4.15 -4.64
C PHE A 55 -16.42 3.09 -5.41
N ARG A 56 -16.59 3.02 -6.74
CA ARG A 56 -15.93 2.05 -7.64
C ARG A 56 -16.08 0.60 -7.18
N LYS A 57 -17.28 0.04 -7.30
CA LYS A 57 -17.55 -1.37 -7.00
C LYS A 57 -17.56 -2.24 -8.24
N ARG A 58 -17.88 -1.68 -9.40
CA ARG A 58 -17.95 -2.42 -10.65
C ARG A 58 -16.58 -2.39 -11.36
N PRO A 59 -16.15 -3.50 -11.98
CA PRO A 59 -14.91 -3.55 -12.76
C PRO A 59 -14.73 -2.38 -13.73
N GLU A 60 -15.80 -1.97 -14.42
CA GLU A 60 -15.80 -0.92 -15.43
C GLU A 60 -15.42 0.46 -14.86
N GLU A 61 -15.65 0.67 -13.56
CA GLU A 61 -15.32 1.94 -12.91
C GLU A 61 -13.82 2.05 -12.58
N PHE A 62 -13.08 0.95 -12.68
CA PHE A 62 -11.61 0.92 -12.60
C PHE A 62 -10.94 1.02 -13.99
N THR A 63 -11.71 1.00 -15.07
CA THR A 63 -11.19 1.13 -16.44
C THR A 63 -11.21 2.57 -16.96
N VAL A 64 -11.37 3.53 -16.06
CA VAL A 64 -11.39 4.96 -16.34
C VAL A 64 -10.52 5.70 -15.32
N VAL A 65 -10.06 6.89 -15.69
CA VAL A 65 -9.31 7.76 -14.77
C VAL A 65 -10.27 8.25 -13.66
N PRO A 66 -9.93 8.11 -12.37
CA PRO A 66 -10.78 8.57 -11.27
C PRO A 66 -10.97 10.09 -11.26
N GLU A 67 -12.15 10.53 -10.78
CA GLU A 67 -12.56 11.94 -10.79
C GLU A 67 -11.67 12.88 -9.94
N TRP A 68 -10.97 12.35 -8.95
CA TRP A 68 -10.09 13.14 -8.09
C TRP A 68 -8.70 13.37 -8.67
N ILE A 69 -8.37 12.75 -9.81
CA ILE A 69 -7.11 13.01 -10.50
C ILE A 69 -7.27 14.31 -11.30
N ASP A 70 -6.63 15.38 -10.81
CA ASP A 70 -6.73 16.75 -11.34
C ASP A 70 -5.56 17.15 -12.25
N TYR A 71 -4.72 16.19 -12.66
CA TYR A 71 -3.55 16.39 -13.51
C TYR A 71 -3.59 15.48 -14.75
N PRO A 72 -2.81 15.78 -15.83
CA PRO A 72 -2.78 14.97 -17.03
C PRO A 72 -2.34 13.53 -16.74
N CYS A 73 -3.31 12.61 -16.75
CA CYS A 73 -3.10 11.20 -16.42
C CYS A 73 -4.02 10.34 -17.29
N ASN A 74 -3.52 9.19 -17.71
CA ASN A 74 -4.27 8.18 -18.47
C ASN A 74 -4.23 6.80 -17.81
N VAL A 75 -3.87 6.76 -16.52
CA VAL A 75 -3.76 5.51 -15.75
C VAL A 75 -5.16 4.98 -15.46
N ALA A 76 -5.42 3.78 -15.97
CA ALA A 76 -6.62 3.00 -15.71
C ALA A 76 -6.26 1.51 -15.77
N LEU A 77 -6.97 0.69 -15.01
CA LEU A 77 -6.82 -0.76 -15.08
C LEU A 77 -7.50 -1.28 -16.35
N LYS A 78 -6.96 -2.36 -16.91
CA LYS A 78 -7.68 -3.11 -17.94
C LYS A 78 -8.77 -3.93 -17.25
N HIS A 79 -9.90 -4.12 -17.95
CA HIS A 79 -11.04 -4.87 -17.42
C HIS A 79 -10.65 -6.26 -16.88
N HIS A 80 -9.78 -6.99 -17.59
CA HIS A 80 -9.33 -8.31 -17.13
C HIS A 80 -8.42 -8.26 -15.90
N GLU A 81 -7.66 -7.17 -15.68
CA GLU A 81 -6.80 -7.02 -14.50
C GLU A 81 -7.67 -6.92 -13.24
N ILE A 82 -8.69 -6.06 -13.28
CA ILE A 82 -9.60 -5.87 -12.14
C ILE A 82 -10.56 -7.05 -11.94
N VAL A 83 -11.05 -7.68 -13.01
CA VAL A 83 -11.89 -8.89 -12.90
C VAL A 83 -11.11 -10.03 -12.25
N ASN A 84 -9.84 -10.22 -12.63
CA ASN A 84 -9.01 -11.26 -12.03
C ASN A 84 -8.68 -10.92 -10.57
N HIS A 85 -8.40 -9.65 -10.27
CA HIS A 85 -8.19 -9.20 -8.90
C HIS A 85 -9.40 -9.47 -8.00
N ILE A 86 -10.60 -9.08 -8.44
CA ILE A 86 -11.86 -9.30 -7.68
C ILE A 86 -12.11 -10.80 -7.44
N LYS A 87 -11.81 -11.67 -8.41
CA LYS A 87 -11.97 -13.13 -8.25
C LYS A 87 -11.07 -13.73 -7.16
N CYS A 88 -9.94 -13.09 -6.87
CA CYS A 88 -8.98 -13.54 -5.87
C CYS A 88 -9.18 -12.87 -4.50
N MET A 89 -10.14 -11.96 -4.36
CA MET A 89 -10.44 -11.32 -3.08
C MET A 89 -10.97 -12.33 -2.06
N ASP A 90 -10.58 -12.12 -0.81
CA ASP A 90 -11.19 -12.77 0.34
C ASP A 90 -12.39 -11.97 0.87
N ASP A 91 -12.83 -12.30 2.08
CA ASP A 91 -13.98 -11.64 2.72
C ASP A 91 -13.70 -10.16 3.07
N VAL A 92 -12.44 -9.76 3.22
CA VAL A 92 -12.03 -8.38 3.53
C VAL A 92 -11.14 -7.87 2.40
N SER A 93 -11.79 -7.27 1.40
CA SER A 93 -11.13 -6.81 0.18
C SER A 93 -9.88 -5.96 0.46
N ASP A 94 -8.88 -6.08 -0.43
CA ASP A 94 -7.64 -5.29 -0.35
C ASP A 94 -7.90 -3.78 -0.24
N PHE A 95 -8.96 -3.29 -0.89
CA PHE A 95 -9.40 -1.90 -0.79
C PHE A 95 -9.85 -1.53 0.63
N GLN A 96 -10.63 -2.38 1.28
CA GLN A 96 -11.05 -2.15 2.67
C GLN A 96 -9.85 -2.18 3.62
N ARG A 97 -8.93 -3.13 3.43
CA ARG A 97 -7.69 -3.22 4.22
C ARG A 97 -6.88 -1.94 4.11
N MET A 98 -6.63 -1.50 2.88
CA MET A 98 -5.91 -0.27 2.56
C MET A 98 -6.59 0.95 3.18
N GLY A 99 -7.91 1.10 3.00
CA GLY A 99 -8.68 2.21 3.55
C GLY A 99 -8.60 2.31 5.08
N GLN A 100 -8.74 1.18 5.78
CA GLN A 100 -8.66 1.13 7.24
C GLN A 100 -7.26 1.52 7.74
N LEU A 101 -6.23 1.01 7.08
CA LEU A 101 -4.84 1.26 7.47
C LEU A 101 -4.38 2.67 7.13
N ILE A 102 -4.78 3.23 5.98
CA ILE A 102 -4.54 4.64 5.69
C ILE A 102 -5.22 5.49 6.76
N GLN A 103 -6.49 5.22 7.10
CA GLN A 103 -7.22 6.01 8.11
C GLN A 103 -6.56 5.93 9.50
N GLY A 104 -6.17 4.73 9.92
CA GLY A 104 -5.59 4.47 11.24
C GLY A 104 -4.13 4.91 11.42
N SER A 105 -3.39 5.15 10.33
CA SER A 105 -1.98 5.54 10.39
C SER A 105 -1.76 7.05 10.58
N GLN A 106 -0.68 7.43 11.26
CA GLN A 106 -0.29 8.84 11.43
C GLN A 106 0.26 9.43 10.13
N PHE A 107 0.99 8.64 9.36
CA PHE A 107 1.43 8.99 8.01
C PHE A 107 1.59 7.74 7.14
N VAL A 108 1.61 7.96 5.82
CA VAL A 108 1.81 6.90 4.82
C VAL A 108 3.19 7.06 4.21
N THR A 109 3.92 5.96 4.11
CA THR A 109 5.17 5.86 3.38
C THR A 109 4.94 5.03 2.13
N THR A 110 5.55 5.42 1.02
CA THR A 110 5.35 4.76 -0.28
C THR A 110 6.64 4.72 -1.08
N ARG A 111 6.81 3.66 -1.88
CA ARG A 111 7.89 3.50 -2.85
C ARG A 111 7.71 4.51 -4.00
N ALA A 112 8.12 5.75 -3.77
CA ALA A 112 8.02 6.85 -4.71
C ALA A 112 9.18 7.83 -4.50
N CYS A 113 9.33 8.79 -5.41
CA CYS A 113 10.17 9.98 -5.23
C CYS A 113 9.54 11.19 -5.93
N PHE A 114 9.82 12.39 -5.41
CA PHE A 114 9.24 13.63 -5.96
C PHE A 114 9.73 13.94 -7.37
N GLU A 115 10.93 13.49 -7.73
CA GLU A 115 11.51 13.66 -9.06
C GLU A 115 10.76 12.87 -10.14
N PHE A 116 10.02 11.80 -9.76
CA PHE A 116 9.33 10.92 -10.70
C PHE A 116 7.81 10.99 -10.60
N GLU A 117 7.25 11.15 -9.40
CA GLU A 117 5.78 11.17 -9.17
C GLU A 117 5.32 12.41 -8.37
N PRO A 118 5.68 13.64 -8.81
CA PRO A 118 5.42 14.85 -8.02
C PRO A 118 3.94 15.15 -7.83
N ASP A 119 3.11 14.92 -8.85
CA ASP A 119 1.69 15.30 -8.84
C ASP A 119 0.87 14.25 -8.09
N GLU A 120 1.22 12.97 -8.23
CA GLU A 120 0.69 11.85 -7.44
C GLU A 120 0.92 12.09 -5.95
N ILE A 121 2.16 12.41 -5.54
CA ILE A 121 2.48 12.60 -4.11
C ILE A 121 1.71 13.79 -3.55
N LYS A 122 1.63 14.91 -4.28
CA LYS A 122 0.81 16.07 -3.87
C LYS A 122 -0.66 15.71 -3.76
N LEU A 123 -1.19 14.95 -4.71
CA LEU A 123 -2.58 14.50 -4.69
C LEU A 123 -2.83 13.57 -3.49
N LEU A 124 -1.93 12.64 -3.19
CA LEU A 124 -2.05 11.75 -2.04
C LEU A 124 -2.10 12.50 -0.71
N ILE A 125 -1.29 13.54 -0.55
CA ILE A 125 -1.35 14.41 0.64
C ILE A 125 -2.75 15.06 0.78
N LYS A 126 -3.34 15.52 -0.35
CA LYS A 126 -4.72 16.04 -0.36
C LYS A 126 -5.76 14.95 -0.10
N LEU A 127 -5.62 13.76 -0.67
CA LEU A 127 -6.61 12.68 -0.53
C LEU A 127 -6.62 12.08 0.87
N TYR A 128 -5.45 11.93 1.50
CA TYR A 128 -5.32 11.28 2.79
C TYR A 128 -5.40 12.25 3.97
N GLN A 129 -5.25 13.56 3.71
CA GLN A 129 -5.26 14.62 4.73
C GLN A 129 -4.24 14.35 5.84
N LYS A 130 -3.09 13.76 5.46
CA LYS A 130 -1.97 13.41 6.36
C LYS A 130 -0.65 13.36 5.57
N PRO A 131 0.51 13.34 6.26
CA PRO A 131 1.79 13.28 5.58
C PRO A 131 1.92 12.01 4.73
N VAL A 132 2.44 12.18 3.51
CA VAL A 132 2.84 11.09 2.62
C VAL A 132 4.33 11.25 2.37
N VAL A 133 5.10 10.27 2.81
CA VAL A 133 6.56 10.32 2.82
C VAL A 133 7.11 9.35 1.77
N PRO A 134 7.61 9.84 0.63
CA PRO A 134 8.30 9.00 -0.34
C PRO A 134 9.60 8.47 0.27
N VAL A 135 9.83 7.16 0.18
CA VAL A 135 11.05 6.50 0.71
C VAL A 135 12.07 6.15 -0.37
N GLY A 136 11.88 6.66 -1.60
CA GLY A 136 12.69 6.35 -2.76
C GLY A 136 12.22 5.09 -3.50
N LEU A 137 12.98 4.70 -4.53
CA LEU A 137 12.63 3.60 -5.45
C LEU A 137 12.97 2.20 -4.91
N LEU A 138 13.58 2.11 -3.73
CA LEU A 138 13.97 0.87 -3.04
C LEU A 138 14.65 -0.15 -3.99
N PRO A 139 15.74 0.21 -4.69
CA PRO A 139 16.45 -0.74 -5.54
C PRO A 139 17.06 -1.86 -4.69
N PRO A 140 17.24 -3.07 -5.26
CA PRO A 140 17.95 -4.15 -4.57
C PRO A 140 19.35 -3.70 -4.17
N SER A 141 19.84 -4.24 -3.06
CA SER A 141 21.22 -4.03 -2.65
C SER A 141 22.17 -4.52 -3.75
N LEU A 142 23.21 -3.74 -4.03
CA LEU A 142 24.27 -4.18 -4.93
C LEU A 142 24.90 -5.46 -4.34
N PRO A 143 25.20 -6.47 -5.18
CA PRO A 143 25.90 -7.64 -4.69
C PRO A 143 27.22 -7.19 -4.07
N SER A 144 27.36 -7.45 -2.77
CA SER A 144 28.63 -7.29 -2.10
C SER A 144 29.58 -8.33 -2.69
N ASN A 145 30.85 -7.98 -2.91
CA ASN A 145 31.85 -8.92 -3.44
C ASN A 145 32.18 -10.08 -2.45
N GLU A 146 31.45 -10.22 -1.34
CA GLU A 146 31.72 -11.20 -0.27
C GLU A 146 30.86 -12.47 -0.33
N ASP A 147 29.79 -12.51 -1.15
CA ASP A 147 28.88 -13.67 -1.20
C ASP A 147 29.24 -14.69 -2.29
N LYS A 148 30.50 -15.17 -2.27
CA LYS A 148 30.82 -16.51 -2.79
C LYS A 148 30.94 -17.47 -1.62
N ARG A 149 29.82 -17.88 -1.03
CA ARG A 149 29.75 -19.08 -0.20
C ARG A 149 28.31 -19.63 -0.16
N ASP A 150 28.09 -20.56 -1.08
CA ASP A 150 27.22 -21.73 -0.98
C ASP A 150 25.80 -21.58 -0.41
N ASP A 151 24.83 -21.38 -1.30
CA ASP A 151 23.47 -21.91 -1.11
C ASP A 151 23.09 -22.80 -2.30
N LYS A 152 23.56 -24.05 -2.24
CA LYS A 152 23.04 -25.12 -3.09
C LYS A 152 21.73 -25.61 -2.48
N CYS A 153 20.64 -24.89 -2.76
CA CYS A 153 19.30 -25.37 -2.45
C CYS A 153 19.06 -26.65 -3.27
N LYS A 154 19.13 -27.81 -2.61
CA LYS A 154 18.89 -29.11 -3.24
C LYS A 154 17.41 -29.24 -3.56
N GLU A 155 17.06 -29.11 -4.84
CA GLU A 155 15.83 -29.67 -5.36
C GLU A 155 15.90 -31.19 -5.23
N THR A 156 14.97 -31.79 -4.48
CA THR A 156 14.69 -33.22 -4.58
C THR A 156 13.86 -33.47 -5.85
N PRO A 157 14.29 -34.32 -6.79
CA PRO A 157 13.43 -34.74 -7.87
C PRO A 157 12.45 -35.79 -7.36
N SER A 158 11.17 -35.55 -7.59
CA SER A 158 10.13 -36.57 -7.51
C SER A 158 10.36 -37.60 -8.61
N GLY A 159 10.57 -38.86 -8.22
CA GLY A 159 10.62 -40.04 -9.07
C GLY A 159 10.19 -41.26 -8.28
#